data_AF-A1UQM9-F1
#
_entry.id   AF-A1UQM9-F1
#
_cell.length_a   1.000
_cell.length_b   1.000
_cell.length_c   1.000
_cell.angle_alpha   90.00
_cell.angle_beta   90.00
_cell.angle_gamma   90.00
#
_symmetry.space_group_name_H-M   'P 1'
#
loop_
_entity.id
_entity.type
_entity.pdbx_description
1 polymer ?
#
loop_
_entity_poly.entity_id
_entity_poly.type
_entity_poly.pdbx_seq_one_letter_code
_entity_poly.pdbx_strand_id
1 'polypeptide(L)'
;MSLLDAQTPAIFSASANFTDQSAMMRSALHSAESTAQQAQAFHQGESAVAFQSAHARFIEASAKINQLLDIAAANQNEAGTTYNAADAEGAEGYNAVPTPDVGIRA
;
A
#
# COMPACT_ATOMS: atom_id res chain seq x y z
N MET A 1 -26.70 7.33 -7.56
CA MET A 1 -25.32 6.95 -7.23
C MET A 1 -24.89 7.77 -6.04
N SER A 2 -24.81 7.13 -4.87
CA SER A 2 -24.38 7.75 -3.61
C SER A 2 -22.94 8.28 -3.75
N LEU A 3 -22.58 9.33 -3.01
CA LEU A 3 -21.21 9.87 -2.96
C LEU A 3 -20.16 8.81 -2.58
N LEU A 4 -20.58 7.75 -1.89
CA LEU A 4 -19.77 6.59 -1.54
C LEU A 4 -19.31 5.80 -2.77
N ASP A 5 -20.21 5.55 -3.73
CA ASP A 5 -19.95 4.74 -4.95
C ASP A 5 -18.94 5.42 -5.91
N ALA A 6 -18.91 6.75 -5.92
CA ALA A 6 -17.94 7.49 -6.72
C ALA A 6 -16.49 7.48 -6.15
N GLN A 7 -16.35 7.29 -4.83
CA GLN A 7 -15.03 7.30 -4.17
C GLN A 7 -14.38 5.91 -4.11
N THR A 8 -15.15 4.82 -4.12
CA THR A 8 -14.63 3.44 -4.06
C THR A 8 -13.65 3.12 -5.20
N PRO A 9 -13.92 3.47 -6.49
CA PRO A 9 -12.97 3.24 -7.58
C PRO A 9 -11.68 4.06 -7.44
N ALA A 10 -11.78 5.29 -6.91
CA ALA A 10 -10.63 6.18 -6.74
C ALA A 10 -9.67 5.68 -5.64
N ILE A 11 -10.21 5.15 -4.54
CA ILE A 11 -9.42 4.58 -3.44
C ILE A 11 -8.72 3.30 -3.89
N PHE A 12 -9.40 2.45 -4.68
CA PHE A 12 -8.82 1.22 -5.22
C PHE A 12 -7.70 1.50 -6.25
N SER A 13 -7.89 2.51 -7.09
CA SER A 13 -6.84 2.96 -8.02
C SER A 13 -5.62 3.53 -7.27
N ALA A 14 -5.86 4.32 -6.22
CA ALA A 14 -4.78 4.84 -5.37
C ALA A 14 -4.02 3.72 -4.62
N SER A 15 -4.72 2.68 -4.15
CA SER A 15 -4.09 1.54 -3.48
C SER A 15 -3.24 0.68 -4.42
N ALA A 16 -3.71 0.47 -5.65
CA ALA A 16 -2.94 -0.26 -6.67
C ALA A 16 -1.66 0.51 -7.02
N ASN A 17 -1.77 1.81 -7.28
CA ASN A 17 -0.62 2.66 -7.56
C ASN A 17 0.38 2.73 -6.39
N PHE A 18 -0.11 2.76 -5.14
CA PHE A 18 0.75 2.69 -3.96
C PHE A 18 1.50 1.37 -3.87
N THR A 19 0.81 0.25 -4.13
CA THR A 19 1.42 -1.08 -4.13
C THR A 19 2.54 -1.17 -5.16
N ASP A 20 2.31 -0.67 -6.38
CA ASP A 20 3.31 -0.63 -7.45
C ASP A 20 4.52 0.23 -7.06
N GLN A 21 4.29 1.44 -6.52
CA GLN A 21 5.38 2.30 -6.04
C GLN A 21 6.16 1.67 -4.88
N SER A 22 5.48 0.97 -3.97
CA SER A 22 6.13 0.27 -2.86
C SER A 22 7.04 -0.86 -3.36
N ALA A 23 6.60 -1.60 -4.38
CA ALA A 23 7.40 -2.64 -5.03
C ALA A 23 8.61 -2.05 -5.77
N MET A 24 8.44 -0.91 -6.44
CA MET A 24 9.54 -0.18 -7.06
C MET A 24 10.56 0.31 -6.03
N MET A 25 10.13 0.87 -4.89
CA MET A 25 11.03 1.28 -3.82
C MET A 25 11.84 0.10 -3.28
N ARG A 26 11.17 -1.04 -3.02
CA ARG A 26 11.83 -2.27 -2.57
C ARG A 26 12.89 -2.76 -3.57
N SER A 27 12.55 -2.76 -4.85
CA SER A 27 13.48 -3.12 -5.93
C SER A 27 14.68 -2.17 -6.02
N ALA A 28 14.45 -0.86 -5.86
CA ALA A 28 15.51 0.14 -5.84
C ALA A 28 16.47 -0.05 -4.66
N LEU A 29 15.94 -0.32 -3.45
CA LEU A 29 16.76 -0.62 -2.27
C LEU A 29 17.61 -1.88 -2.47
N HIS A 30 17.03 -2.94 -3.04
CA HIS A 30 17.75 -4.17 -3.34
C HIS A 30 18.85 -3.97 -4.40
N SER A 31 18.57 -3.19 -5.43
CA SER A 31 19.53 -2.84 -6.47
C SER A 31 20.70 -2.02 -5.91
N ALA A 32 20.42 -1.08 -5.01
CA ALA A 32 21.42 -0.30 -4.31
C ALA A 32 22.30 -1.18 -3.40
N GLU A 33 21.70 -2.14 -2.70
CA GLU A 33 22.43 -3.10 -1.85
C GLU A 33 23.37 -4.00 -2.66
N SER A 34 22.89 -4.53 -3.80
CA SER A 34 23.72 -5.33 -4.71
C SER A 34 24.93 -4.55 -5.25
N THR A 35 24.72 -3.27 -5.57
CA THR A 35 25.81 -2.38 -6.01
C THR A 35 26.80 -2.11 -4.88
N ALA A 36 26.31 -1.92 -3.66
CA ALA A 36 27.13 -1.74 -2.47
C ALA A 36 28.00 -2.99 -2.17
N GLN A 37 27.44 -4.19 -2.26
CA GLN A 37 28.18 -5.45 -2.06
C GLN A 37 29.29 -5.64 -3.10
N GLN A 38 29.04 -5.27 -4.36
CA GLN A 38 30.07 -5.28 -5.40
C GLN A 38 31.19 -4.27 -5.12
N ALA A 39 30.86 -3.08 -4.63
CA ALA A 39 31.86 -2.07 -4.26
C ALA A 39 32.71 -2.49 -3.06
N GLN A 40 32.13 -3.24 -2.10
CA GLN A 40 32.84 -3.74 -0.93
C GLN A 40 34.06 -4.61 -1.29
N ALA A 41 34.01 -5.33 -2.42
CA ALA A 41 35.12 -6.16 -2.89
C ALA A 41 36.40 -5.36 -3.23
N PHE A 42 36.29 -4.05 -3.45
CA PHE A 42 37.40 -3.18 -3.84
C PHE A 42 37.97 -2.33 -2.70
N HIS A 43 37.39 -2.41 -1.48
CA HIS A 43 37.83 -1.61 -0.33
C HIS A 43 38.63 -2.49 0.65
N GLN A 44 39.96 -2.27 0.73
CA GLN A 44 40.84 -2.87 1.75
C GLN A 44 41.30 -1.79 2.76
N GLY A 45 41.44 -2.16 4.03
CA GLY A 45 41.94 -1.26 5.09
C GLY A 45 40.86 -0.35 5.70
N GLU A 46 41.24 0.87 6.09
CA GLU A 46 40.38 1.82 6.83
C GLU A 46 39.12 2.23 6.06
N SER A 47 39.19 2.28 4.73
CA SER A 47 38.04 2.51 3.84
C SER A 47 36.97 1.43 3.93
N ALA A 48 37.34 0.19 4.27
CA ALA A 48 36.39 -0.91 4.47
C ALA A 48 35.55 -0.73 5.74
N VAL A 49 36.15 -0.19 6.81
CA VAL A 49 35.46 0.09 8.08
C VAL A 49 34.46 1.24 7.92
N ALA A 50 34.87 2.31 7.23
CA ALA A 50 33.98 3.42 6.88
C ALA A 50 32.78 2.92 6.04
N PHE A 51 33.03 2.08 5.04
CA PHE A 51 31.99 1.47 4.22
C PHE A 51 31.05 0.58 5.04
N GLN A 52 31.57 -0.31 5.89
CA GLN A 52 30.74 -1.16 6.77
C GLN A 52 29.82 -0.34 7.67
N SER A 53 30.31 0.77 8.22
CA SER A 53 29.49 1.66 9.05
C SER A 53 28.37 2.34 8.26
N ALA A 54 28.66 2.78 7.03
CA ALA A 54 27.67 3.38 6.13
C ALA A 54 26.64 2.35 5.66
N HIS A 55 27.10 1.13 5.35
CA HIS A 55 26.25 0.01 4.95
C HIS A 55 25.31 -0.40 6.09
N ALA A 56 25.78 -0.48 7.33
CA ALA A 56 24.92 -0.77 8.48
C ALA A 56 23.78 0.26 8.64
N ARG A 57 24.10 1.56 8.48
CA ARG A 57 23.08 2.63 8.49
C ARG A 57 22.10 2.51 7.32
N PHE A 58 22.60 2.11 6.14
CA PHE A 58 21.77 1.88 4.97
C PHE A 58 20.78 0.72 5.18
N ILE A 59 21.24 -0.41 5.74
CA ILE A 59 20.38 -1.55 6.06
C ILE A 59 19.32 -1.16 7.10
N GLU A 60 19.71 -0.41 8.13
CA GLU A 60 18.77 0.07 9.16
C GLU A 60 17.70 1.01 8.56
N ALA A 61 18.09 1.94 7.70
CA ALA A 61 17.16 2.83 7.00
C ALA A 61 16.24 2.06 6.06
N SER A 62 16.78 1.09 5.31
CA SER A 62 16.01 0.24 4.40
C SER A 62 14.98 -0.61 5.14
N ALA A 63 15.34 -1.15 6.30
CA ALA A 63 14.41 -1.87 7.18
C ALA A 63 13.25 -0.96 7.65
N LYS A 64 13.54 0.27 8.06
CA LYS A 64 12.52 1.27 8.45
C LYS A 64 11.59 1.62 7.29
N ILE A 65 12.13 1.83 6.09
CA ILE A 65 11.32 2.09 4.89
C ILE A 65 10.38 0.91 4.62
N ASN A 66 10.90 -0.31 4.64
CA ASN A 66 10.08 -1.51 4.43
C ASN A 66 8.96 -1.63 5.47
N GLN A 67 9.25 -1.38 6.74
CA GLN A 67 8.25 -1.40 7.81
C GLN A 67 7.15 -0.34 7.59
N LEU A 68 7.52 0.87 7.17
CA LEU A 68 6.55 1.93 6.86
C LEU A 68 5.69 1.58 5.64
N LEU A 69 6.28 0.95 4.61
CA LEU A 69 5.54 0.46 3.45
C LEU A 69 4.54 -0.63 3.83
N ASP A 70 4.90 -1.55 4.73
CA ASP A 70 3.99 -2.59 5.22
C ASP A 70 2.83 -2.00 6.04
N ILE A 71 3.11 -1.02 6.92
CA ILE A 71 2.07 -0.33 7.69
C ILE A 71 1.11 0.41 6.74
N ALA A 72 1.64 1.11 5.75
CA ALA A 72 0.82 1.82 4.78
C ALA A 72 -0.05 0.85 3.96
N ALA A 73 0.50 -0.30 3.53
CA ALA A 73 -0.26 -1.34 2.85
C ALA A 73 -1.36 -1.95 3.73
N ALA A 74 -1.11 -2.14 5.02
CA ALA A 74 -2.11 -2.63 5.97
C ALA A 74 -3.27 -1.62 6.14
N ASN A 75 -2.96 -0.34 6.37
CA ASN A 75 -3.95 0.71 6.51
C ASN A 75 -4.80 0.88 5.24
N GLN A 76 -4.17 0.73 4.07
CA GLN A 76 -4.88 0.83 2.78
C GLN A 76 -5.85 -0.35 2.59
N ASN A 77 -5.46 -1.56 2.98
CA ASN A 77 -6.33 -2.73 2.95
C ASN A 77 -7.51 -2.59 3.92
N GLU A 78 -7.26 -2.13 5.14
CA GLU A 78 -8.30 -1.91 6.16
C GLU A 78 -9.31 -0.83 5.73
N ALA A 79 -8.84 0.26 5.11
CA ALA A 79 -9.72 1.24 4.50
C ALA A 79 -10.57 0.60 3.39
N GLY A 80 -9.96 -0.16 2.49
CA GLY A 80 -10.65 -0.84 1.39
C GLY A 80 -11.72 -1.84 1.84
N THR A 81 -11.45 -2.64 2.88
CA THR A 81 -12.43 -3.56 3.45
C THR A 81 -13.58 -2.83 4.15
N THR A 82 -13.29 -1.74 4.86
CA THR A 82 -14.29 -0.91 5.53
C THR A 82 -15.23 -0.23 4.52
N TYR A 83 -14.69 0.32 3.43
CA TYR A 83 -15.52 0.92 2.38
C TYR A 83 -16.41 -0.12 1.68
N ASN A 84 -15.88 -1.31 1.38
CA ASN A 84 -16.69 -2.40 0.81
C ASN A 84 -17.80 -2.88 1.78
N ALA A 85 -17.52 -2.95 3.08
CA ALA A 85 -18.52 -3.31 4.08
C ALA A 85 -19.64 -2.25 4.17
N ALA A 86 -19.28 -0.97 4.17
CA ALA A 86 -20.25 0.13 4.20
C ALA A 86 -21.10 0.20 2.92
N ASP A 87 -20.51 -0.09 1.75
CA ASP A 87 -21.24 -0.15 0.48
C ASP A 87 -22.20 -1.35 0.44
N ALA A 88 -21.77 -2.51 0.93
CA ALA A 88 -22.61 -3.70 1.05
C ALA A 88 -23.80 -3.48 2.02
N GLU A 89 -23.56 -2.88 3.20
CA GLU A 89 -24.65 -2.51 4.13
C GLU A 89 -25.59 -1.45 3.53
N GLY A 90 -25.05 -0.47 2.80
CA GLY A 90 -25.85 0.54 2.10
C GLY A 90 -26.73 -0.07 1.01
N ALA A 91 -26.17 -0.98 0.19
CA ALA A 91 -26.89 -1.69 -0.85
C ALA A 91 -27.99 -2.60 -0.30
N GLU A 92 -27.74 -3.32 0.80
CA GLU A 92 -28.76 -4.10 1.51
C GLU A 92 -29.86 -3.20 2.08
N GLY A 93 -29.51 -2.04 2.64
CA GLY A 93 -30.47 -1.05 3.13
C GLY A 93 -31.41 -0.50 2.05
N TYR A 94 -30.90 -0.22 0.85
CA TYR A 94 -31.72 0.20 -0.30
C TYR A 94 -32.59 -0.93 -0.86
N ASN A 95 -32.10 -2.17 -0.85
CA ASN A 95 -32.85 -3.34 -1.33
C ASN A 95 -33.89 -3.82 -0.30
N ALA A 96 -33.71 -3.47 0.98
CA ALA A 96 -34.64 -3.77 2.07
C ALA A 96 -35.77 -2.74 2.21
N VAL A 97 -35.74 -1.60 1.49
CA VAL A 97 -36.91 -0.71 1.39
C VAL A 97 -37.94 -1.43 0.51
N PRO A 98 -39.06 -1.92 1.09
CA PRO A 98 -40.11 -2.53 0.28
C PRO A 98 -40.64 -1.42 -0.62
N THR A 99 -40.53 -1.56 -1.94
CA THR A 99 -41.35 -0.77 -2.84
C THR A 99 -42.79 -1.05 -2.44
N PRO A 100 -43.56 -0.07 -1.92
CA PRO A 100 -44.96 -0.32 -1.66
C PRO A 100 -45.58 -0.67 -3.00
N ASP A 101 -46.06 -1.91 -3.11
CA ASP A 101 -46.91 -2.37 -4.19
C ASP A 101 -48.18 -1.54 -4.16
N VAL A 102 -48.12 -0.35 -4.79
CA VAL A 102 -49.28 0.47 -5.09
C VAL A 102 -50.04 -0.25 -6.20
N GLY A 103 -50.82 -1.24 -5.78
CA GLY A 103 -51.81 -1.89 -6.62
C GLY A 103 -52.71 -0.82 -7.24
N ILE A 104 -52.50 -0.55 -8.52
CA ILE A 104 -53.43 0.21 -9.35
C ILE A 104 -54.68 -0.67 -9.47
N ARG A 105 -55.67 -0.38 -8.63
CA ARG A 105 -57.05 -0.86 -8.78
C ARG A 105 -57.94 0.31 -9.17
N ALA A 106 -58.73 0.05 -10.22
CA ALA A 106 -59.73 0.87 -10.91
C ALA A 106 -59.18 1.74 -12.06
#